data_AF-A0A2N3I723-F1
#
_entry.id   AF-A0A2N3I723-F1
#
_cell.length_a   1.000
_cell.length_b   1.000
_cell.length_c   1.000
_cell.angle_alpha   90.00
_cell.angle_beta   90.00
_cell.angle_gamma   90.00
#
_symmetry.space_group_name_H-M   'P 1'
#
loop_
_entity.id
_entity.type
_entity.pdbx_description
1 polymer ?
#
loop_
_entity_poly.entity_id
_entity_poly.type
_entity_poly.pdbx_seq_one_letter_code
_entity_poly.pdbx_strand_id
1 'polypeptide(L)'
;MNILFWVRKNYITRKGTAQIICTISIEGKKIDIGTPLSIEPKNWKQSKQKAFGENSNFINEAISKIRNSLIEIKPKFEAQSKNYTLQDIKNTFLGKNTRIETKQPTITICQALEKVQEIRANHNASTTNFRDKSYFQKFKHFLEKNNLLYQPAESINKTNILAYLDEIKAKNNSTTYNNYFSWLKAVFIVRSCLGLKKISNESCIFRC
;
A
#
# COMPACT_ATOMS: atom_id res chain seq x y z
N MET A 1 -21.19 6.41 8.13
CA MET A 1 -20.01 6.02 8.94
C MET A 1 -20.47 5.84 10.37
N ASN A 2 -20.18 4.70 10.98
CA ASN A 2 -20.50 4.43 12.38
C ASN A 2 -19.21 4.40 13.22
N ILE A 3 -19.28 4.87 14.47
CA ILE A 3 -18.15 4.96 15.41
C ILE A 3 -18.55 4.29 16.72
N LEU A 4 -17.83 3.23 17.08
CA LEU A 4 -18.06 2.43 18.29
C LEU A 4 -16.83 2.48 19.20
N PHE A 5 -17.05 2.76 20.48
CA PHE A 5 -16.01 2.63 21.51
C PHE A 5 -16.21 1.35 22.33
N TRP A 6 -15.13 0.65 22.64
CA TRP A 6 -15.14 -0.55 23.48
C TRP A 6 -13.81 -0.73 24.21
N VAL A 7 -13.82 -1.47 25.32
CA VAL A 7 -12.61 -1.73 26.11
C VAL A 7 -11.99 -3.06 25.69
N ARG A 8 -10.68 -3.06 25.42
CA ARG A 8 -9.92 -4.26 25.04
C ARG A 8 -9.65 -5.17 26.24
N LYS A 9 -10.70 -5.86 26.70
CA LYS A 9 -10.68 -6.72 27.91
C LYS A 9 -9.62 -7.83 27.87
N ASN A 10 -9.20 -8.26 26.69
CA ASN A 10 -8.17 -9.30 26.53
C ASN A 10 -6.74 -8.78 26.76
N TYR A 11 -6.56 -7.46 26.97
CA TYR A 11 -5.25 -6.84 27.19
C TYR A 11 -5.31 -5.88 28.39
N ILE A 12 -5.25 -6.47 29.58
CA ILE A 12 -5.26 -5.74 30.86
C ILE A 12 -3.82 -5.47 31.27
N THR A 13 -3.53 -4.22 31.66
CA THR A 13 -2.22 -3.81 32.14
C THR A 13 -1.97 -4.28 33.58
N ARG A 14 -0.72 -4.22 34.06
CA ARG A 14 -0.39 -4.50 35.46
C ARG A 14 -1.16 -3.64 36.48
N LYS A 15 -1.70 -2.49 36.05
CA LYS A 15 -2.52 -1.58 36.87
C LYS A 15 -4.01 -1.91 36.84
N GLY A 16 -4.44 -3.03 36.22
CA GLY A 16 -5.84 -3.44 36.14
C GLY A 16 -6.69 -2.67 35.11
N THR A 17 -6.09 -1.75 34.36
CA THR A 17 -6.77 -0.97 33.31
C THR A 17 -6.60 -1.62 31.94
N ALA A 18 -7.55 -1.38 31.04
CA ALA A 18 -7.51 -1.82 29.65
C ALA A 18 -7.76 -0.63 28.71
N GLN A 19 -7.14 -0.69 27.53
CA GLN A 19 -7.24 0.37 26.53
C GLN A 19 -8.66 0.47 25.95
N ILE A 20 -9.14 1.70 25.74
CA ILE A 20 -10.35 1.97 24.98
C ILE A 20 -9.99 1.99 23.48
N ILE A 21 -10.69 1.19 22.69
CA ILE A 21 -10.55 1.10 21.24
C ILE A 21 -11.73 1.81 20.59
N CYS A 22 -11.44 2.54 19.51
CA CYS A 22 -12.41 3.16 18.63
C CYS A 22 -12.48 2.38 17.32
N THR A 23 -13.62 1.77 17.02
CA THR A 23 -13.89 1.09 15.75
C THR A 23 -14.71 2.00 14.85
N ILE A 24 -14.26 2.17 13.61
CA ILE A 24 -14.98 2.90 12.56
C ILE A 24 -15.49 1.91 11.54
N SER A 25 -16.73 2.08 11.06
CA SER A 25 -17.28 1.27 9.98
C SER A 25 -17.99 2.05 8.89
N ILE A 26 -17.76 1.64 7.64
CA ILE A 26 -18.39 2.17 6.42
C ILE A 26 -18.67 0.96 5.52
N GLU A 27 -19.89 0.84 5.00
CA GLU A 27 -20.28 -0.19 4.00
C GLU A 27 -19.85 -1.63 4.37
N GLY A 28 -20.11 -2.03 5.62
CA GLY A 28 -19.77 -3.36 6.12
C GLY A 28 -18.30 -3.58 6.47
N LYS A 29 -17.38 -2.71 6.05
CA LYS A 29 -15.96 -2.75 6.43
C LYS A 29 -15.76 -2.07 7.78
N LYS A 30 -14.81 -2.55 8.58
CA LYS A 30 -14.48 -2.03 9.92
C LYS A 30 -12.97 -1.86 10.09
N ILE A 31 -12.57 -0.85 10.86
CA ILE A 31 -11.17 -0.67 11.27
C ILE A 31 -11.08 -0.19 12.72
N ASP A 32 -10.10 -0.72 13.45
CA ASP A 32 -9.86 -0.36 14.84
C ASP A 32 -8.74 0.67 14.98
N ILE A 33 -8.94 1.61 15.90
CA ILE A 33 -8.00 2.65 16.30
C ILE A 33 -7.80 2.54 17.81
N GLY A 34 -6.55 2.27 18.22
CA GLY A 34 -6.19 2.35 19.64
C GLY A 34 -6.21 3.80 20.10
N THR A 35 -6.93 4.10 21.17
CA THR A 35 -6.92 5.42 21.79
C THR A 35 -5.88 5.46 22.92
N PRO A 36 -5.36 6.62 23.31
CA PRO A 36 -4.48 6.73 24.48
C PRO A 36 -5.23 6.52 25.80
N LEU A 37 -6.56 6.40 25.77
CA LEU A 37 -7.40 6.27 26.96
C LEU A 37 -7.38 4.83 27.46
N SER A 38 -7.27 4.68 28.79
CA SER A 38 -7.36 3.39 29.46
C SER A 38 -8.28 3.51 30.67
N ILE A 39 -9.05 2.46 30.94
CA ILE A 39 -10.01 2.42 32.05
C ILE A 39 -10.09 1.01 32.62
N GLU A 40 -10.42 0.89 33.90
CA GLU A 40 -10.78 -0.40 34.49
C GLU A 40 -12.05 -0.95 33.80
N PRO A 41 -12.09 -2.21 33.36
CA PRO A 41 -13.24 -2.76 32.64
C PRO A 41 -14.57 -2.63 33.38
N LYS A 42 -14.58 -2.67 34.73
CA LYS A 42 -15.79 -2.48 35.55
C LYS A 42 -16.37 -1.07 35.46
N ASN A 43 -15.54 -0.08 35.15
CA ASN A 43 -15.91 1.34 35.06
C ASN A 43 -16.35 1.73 33.64
N TRP A 44 -16.54 0.76 32.74
CA TRP A 44 -16.99 0.99 31.37
C TRP A 44 -18.35 0.36 31.10
N LYS A 45 -19.30 1.16 30.57
CA LYS A 45 -20.61 0.66 30.15
C LYS A 45 -20.68 0.58 28.62
N GLN A 46 -20.54 -0.64 28.09
CA GLN A 46 -20.52 -0.88 26.64
C GLN A 46 -21.77 -0.38 25.92
N SER A 47 -22.96 -0.60 26.48
CA SER A 47 -24.23 -0.19 25.86
C SER A 47 -24.35 1.33 25.68
N LYS A 48 -23.75 2.11 26.60
CA LYS A 48 -23.73 3.57 26.52
C LYS A 48 -22.45 4.13 25.89
N GLN A 49 -21.43 3.28 25.68
CA GLN A 49 -20.08 3.68 25.27
C GLN A 49 -19.52 4.82 26.13
N LYS A 50 -19.69 4.71 27.45
CA LYS A 50 -19.32 5.73 28.43
C LYS A 50 -18.57 5.13 29.62
N ALA A 51 -17.65 5.92 30.14
CA ALA A 51 -16.96 5.69 31.40
C ALA A 51 -17.83 6.12 32.59
N PHE A 52 -17.61 5.46 33.73
CA PHE A 52 -18.23 5.71 35.04
C PHE A 52 -17.14 5.75 36.12
N GLY A 53 -17.46 6.32 37.29
CA GLY A 53 -16.51 6.51 38.39
C GLY A 53 -15.74 7.83 38.32
N GLU A 54 -14.65 7.91 39.07
CA GLU A 54 -13.95 9.16 39.39
C GLU A 54 -13.41 9.89 38.16
N ASN A 55 -12.80 9.18 37.21
CA ASN A 55 -12.23 9.77 35.98
C ASN A 55 -13.21 9.80 34.79
N SER A 56 -14.50 9.56 35.03
CA SER A 56 -15.47 9.41 33.95
C SER A 56 -15.67 10.66 33.10
N ASN A 57 -15.69 11.85 33.72
CA ASN A 57 -15.88 13.11 33.02
C ASN A 57 -14.75 13.35 31.99
N PHE A 58 -13.49 13.22 32.42
CA PHE A 58 -12.34 13.37 31.54
C PHE A 58 -12.35 12.36 30.37
N ILE A 59 -12.59 11.08 30.67
CA ILE A 59 -12.61 10.03 29.63
C ILE A 59 -13.76 10.26 28.65
N ASN A 60 -14.95 10.62 29.14
CA ASN A 60 -16.12 10.87 28.30
C ASN A 60 -15.94 12.12 27.43
N GLU A 61 -15.34 13.18 27.95
CA GLU A 61 -15.00 14.38 27.19
C GLU A 61 -13.98 14.06 26.09
N ALA A 62 -12.93 13.31 26.41
CA ALA A 62 -11.93 12.87 25.44
C ALA A 62 -12.53 11.99 24.33
N ILE A 63 -13.45 11.06 24.68
CA ILE A 63 -14.21 10.26 23.70
C ILE A 63 -15.06 11.16 22.79
N SER A 64 -15.70 12.19 23.36
CA SER A 64 -16.49 13.15 22.57
C SER A 64 -15.61 13.91 21.58
N LYS A 65 -14.43 14.37 22.01
CA LYS A 65 -13.44 15.03 21.12
C LYS A 65 -13.01 14.10 20.00
N ILE A 66 -12.63 12.85 20.31
CA ILE A 66 -12.24 11.85 19.31
C ILE A 66 -13.37 11.62 18.30
N ARG A 67 -14.61 11.46 18.77
CA ARG A 67 -15.78 11.25 17.90
C ARG A 67 -15.99 12.44 16.96
N ASN A 68 -15.95 13.67 17.49
CA ASN A 68 -16.14 14.87 16.69
C ASN A 68 -15.05 15.01 15.62
N SER A 69 -13.78 14.82 15.99
CA SER A 69 -12.67 14.85 15.04
C SER A 69 -12.81 13.81 13.91
N LEU A 70 -13.30 12.61 14.22
CA LEU A 70 -13.55 11.58 13.20
C LEU A 70 -14.71 11.96 12.27
N ILE A 71 -15.79 12.52 12.80
CA ILE A 71 -16.95 12.98 12.00
C ILE A 71 -16.52 14.08 11.02
N GLU A 72 -15.69 15.02 11.45
CA GLU A 72 -15.18 16.13 10.62
C GLU A 72 -14.27 15.68 9.46
N ILE A 73 -13.68 14.49 9.53
CA ILE A 73 -12.81 13.97 8.48
C ILE A 73 -13.61 13.51 7.26
N LYS A 74 -14.82 12.97 7.46
CA LYS A 74 -15.61 12.38 6.37
C LYS A 74 -15.97 13.37 5.26
N PRO A 75 -16.52 14.58 5.54
CA PRO A 75 -16.83 15.56 4.51
C PRO A 75 -15.60 15.99 3.69
N LYS A 76 -14.41 16.03 4.32
CA LYS A 76 -13.15 16.41 3.65
C LYS A 76 -12.77 15.40 2.54
N PHE A 77 -13.07 14.13 2.75
CA PHE A 77 -12.85 13.09 1.74
C PHE A 77 -13.95 13.06 0.69
N GLU A 78 -15.19 13.31 1.07
CA GLU A 78 -16.33 13.37 0.14
C GLU A 78 -16.22 14.55 -0.84
N ALA A 79 -15.73 15.70 -0.39
CA ALA A 79 -15.52 16.88 -1.23
C ALA A 79 -14.39 16.72 -2.26
N GLN A 80 -13.48 15.77 -2.07
CA GLN A 80 -12.31 15.56 -2.95
C GLN A 80 -12.58 14.62 -4.14
N SER A 81 -13.81 14.12 -4.30
CA SER A 81 -14.23 13.23 -5.41
C SER A 81 -13.29 12.03 -5.67
N LYS A 82 -12.61 11.55 -4.63
CA LYS A 82 -11.72 10.39 -4.69
C LYS A 82 -12.32 9.23 -3.90
N ASN A 83 -12.23 8.03 -4.45
CA ASN A 83 -12.51 6.80 -3.71
C ASN A 83 -11.55 6.73 -2.51
N TYR A 84 -12.08 6.88 -1.29
CA TYR A 84 -11.30 6.81 -0.05
C TYR A 84 -11.65 5.53 0.73
N THR A 85 -10.69 5.05 1.51
CA THR A 85 -10.83 3.84 2.34
C THR A 85 -10.90 4.20 3.83
N LEU A 86 -11.36 3.25 4.64
CA LEU A 86 -11.30 3.37 6.11
C LEU A 86 -9.87 3.56 6.64
N GLN A 87 -8.87 3.05 5.91
CA GLN A 87 -7.47 3.24 6.25
C GLN A 87 -7.05 4.70 6.06
N ASP A 88 -7.56 5.38 5.03
CA ASP A 88 -7.27 6.80 4.78
C ASP A 88 -7.82 7.69 5.90
N ILE A 89 -9.08 7.45 6.31
CA ILE A 89 -9.68 8.13 7.47
C ILE A 89 -8.82 7.93 8.74
N LYS A 90 -8.41 6.69 9.02
CA LYS A 90 -7.55 6.37 10.18
C LYS A 90 -6.21 7.10 10.12
N ASN A 91 -5.59 7.15 8.94
CA ASN A 91 -4.29 7.80 8.78
C ASN A 91 -4.41 9.32 8.97
N THR A 92 -5.44 9.95 8.43
CA THR A 92 -5.73 11.37 8.64
C THR A 92 -6.00 11.67 10.12
N PHE A 93 -6.80 10.84 10.79
CA PHE A 93 -7.08 11.01 12.22
C PHE A 93 -5.84 10.91 13.10
N LEU A 94 -4.94 9.96 12.81
CA LEU A 94 -3.69 9.77 13.57
C LEU A 94 -2.62 10.83 13.28
N GLY A 95 -2.93 11.88 12.51
CA GLY A 95 -1.94 12.89 12.13
C GLY A 95 -0.80 12.32 11.28
N LYS A 96 -0.98 11.13 10.69
CA LYS A 96 -0.01 10.50 9.77
C LYS A 96 -0.04 11.15 8.38
N ASN A 97 -0.35 12.44 8.33
CA ASN A 97 -0.13 13.32 7.19
C ASN A 97 1.36 13.70 7.02
N THR A 98 2.29 12.97 7.63
CA THR A 98 3.65 12.82 7.10
C THR A 98 3.59 11.84 5.94
N ARG A 99 3.21 12.34 4.74
CA ARG A 99 3.41 11.69 3.44
C ARG A 99 3.45 10.16 3.50
N ILE A 100 2.37 9.52 3.92
CA ILE A 100 2.22 8.09 3.64
C ILE A 100 1.54 8.03 2.30
N GLU A 101 2.39 7.95 1.27
CA GLU A 101 2.04 7.46 -0.06
C GLU A 101 1.04 6.32 0.10
N THR A 102 -0.20 6.58 -0.32
CA THR A 102 -1.18 5.54 -0.58
C THR A 102 -0.47 4.46 -1.37
N LYS A 103 -0.41 3.24 -0.84
CA LYS A 103 -0.02 2.04 -1.61
C LYS A 103 -1.11 1.66 -2.62
N GLN A 104 -1.67 2.64 -3.33
CA GLN A 104 -2.32 2.46 -4.61
C GLN A 104 -1.17 2.45 -5.65
N PRO A 105 -1.19 1.53 -6.62
CA PRO A 105 -0.42 1.67 -7.84
C PRO A 105 -0.78 3.01 -8.48
N THR A 106 -0.01 4.08 -8.27
CA THR A 106 -0.30 5.37 -8.92
C THR A 106 -0.18 5.28 -10.44
N ILE A 107 0.49 4.23 -10.94
CA ILE A 107 0.76 4.03 -12.35
C ILE A 107 0.56 2.57 -12.79
N THR A 108 0.14 2.39 -14.04
CA THR A 108 0.08 1.09 -14.70
C THR A 108 1.47 0.57 -15.03
N ILE A 109 1.58 -0.73 -15.34
CA ILE A 109 2.83 -1.32 -15.84
C ILE A 109 3.33 -0.58 -17.09
N CYS A 110 2.44 -0.22 -18.02
CA CYS A 110 2.78 0.57 -19.20
C CYS A 110 3.50 1.89 -18.83
N GLN A 111 2.89 2.68 -17.95
CA GLN A 111 3.43 3.96 -17.51
C GLN A 111 4.75 3.79 -16.74
N ALA A 112 4.90 2.72 -15.95
CA ALA A 112 6.14 2.42 -15.26
C ALA A 112 7.28 2.08 -16.24
N LEU A 113 6.98 1.30 -17.28
CA LEU A 113 7.97 0.94 -18.30
C LEU A 113 8.40 2.15 -19.13
N GLU A 114 7.48 3.03 -19.49
CA GLU A 114 7.78 4.27 -20.23
C GLU A 114 8.74 5.17 -19.44
N LYS A 115 8.51 5.35 -18.14
CA LYS A 115 9.43 6.10 -17.26
C LYS A 115 10.82 5.46 -17.18
N VAL A 116 10.91 4.14 -17.02
CA VAL A 116 12.20 3.45 -16.97
C VAL A 116 12.93 3.55 -18.30
N GLN A 117 12.20 3.47 -19.42
CA GLN A 117 12.75 3.61 -20.76
C GLN A 117 13.32 5.02 -20.99
N GLU A 118 12.60 6.07 -20.59
CA GLU A 118 13.04 7.46 -20.69
C GLU A 118 14.35 7.70 -19.92
N ILE A 119 14.41 7.23 -18.66
CA ILE A 119 15.60 7.36 -17.83
C ILE A 119 16.79 6.64 -18.45
N ARG A 120 16.58 5.40 -18.91
CA ARG A 120 17.64 4.62 -19.55
C ARG A 120 18.11 5.27 -20.85
N ALA A 121 17.21 5.88 -21.61
CA ALA A 121 17.56 6.62 -22.83
C ALA A 121 18.53 7.78 -22.53
N ASN A 122 18.37 8.45 -21.38
CA ASN A 122 19.22 9.56 -20.97
C ASN A 122 20.61 9.13 -20.46
N HIS A 123 20.76 7.88 -19.99
CA HIS A 123 22.02 7.40 -19.39
C HIS A 123 22.86 6.51 -20.31
N ASN A 124 22.28 5.97 -21.38
CA ASN A 124 22.94 5.00 -22.24
C ASN A 124 23.38 5.62 -23.57
N ALA A 125 24.41 5.03 -24.19
CA ALA A 125 24.81 5.34 -25.55
C ALA A 125 23.70 5.03 -26.57
N SER A 126 23.72 5.71 -27.73
CA SER A 126 22.70 5.61 -28.78
C SER A 126 22.46 4.18 -29.29
N THR A 127 23.54 3.40 -29.46
CA THR A 127 23.46 1.99 -29.89
C THR A 127 22.81 1.09 -28.83
N THR A 128 23.06 1.35 -27.55
CA THR A 128 22.41 0.66 -26.44
C THR A 128 20.93 1.02 -26.39
N ASN A 129 20.56 2.29 -26.59
CA ASN A 129 19.16 2.75 -26.63
C ASN A 129 18.34 2.09 -27.73
N PHE A 130 18.93 1.86 -28.91
CA PHE A 130 18.27 1.14 -30.00
C PHE A 130 17.88 -0.28 -29.60
N ARG A 131 18.80 -1.02 -28.96
CA ARG A 131 18.53 -2.37 -28.45
C ARG A 131 17.51 -2.35 -27.31
N ASP A 132 17.66 -1.41 -26.39
CA ASP A 132 16.77 -1.21 -25.25
C ASP A 132 15.31 -1.01 -25.72
N LYS A 133 15.10 -0.17 -26.73
CA LYS A 133 13.78 0.07 -27.33
C LYS A 133 13.14 -1.21 -27.86
N SER A 134 13.90 -2.06 -28.55
CA SER A 134 13.40 -3.36 -29.05
C SER A 134 13.01 -4.30 -27.91
N TYR A 135 13.79 -4.32 -26.82
CA TYR A 135 13.49 -5.14 -25.65
C TYR A 135 12.22 -4.67 -24.92
N PHE A 136 12.06 -3.36 -24.73
CA PHE A 136 10.84 -2.78 -24.17
C PHE A 136 9.60 -3.12 -25.01
N GLN A 137 9.70 -3.01 -26.34
CA GLN A 137 8.58 -3.34 -27.24
C GLN A 137 8.15 -4.80 -27.11
N LYS A 138 9.10 -5.74 -27.11
CA LYS A 138 8.80 -7.18 -26.96
C LYS A 138 8.21 -7.50 -25.60
N PHE A 139 8.73 -6.89 -24.53
CA PHE A 139 8.18 -7.09 -23.19
C PHE A 139 6.78 -6.48 -23.06
N LYS A 140 6.54 -5.29 -23.64
CA LYS A 140 5.22 -4.65 -23.68
C LYS A 140 4.20 -5.54 -24.40
N HIS A 141 4.58 -6.13 -25.55
CA HIS A 141 3.75 -7.07 -26.29
C HIS A 141 3.43 -8.34 -25.49
N PHE A 142 4.42 -8.92 -24.80
CA PHE A 142 4.20 -10.05 -23.89
C PHE A 142 3.18 -9.68 -22.79
N LEU A 143 3.33 -8.52 -22.16
CA LEU A 143 2.42 -8.08 -21.10
C LEU A 143 1.01 -7.82 -21.62
N GLU A 144 0.87 -7.26 -22.82
CA GLU A 144 -0.42 -7.02 -23.47
C GLU A 144 -1.13 -8.33 -23.78
N LYS A 145 -0.43 -9.28 -24.43
CA LYS A 145 -0.95 -10.62 -24.73
C LYS A 145 -1.45 -11.37 -23.50
N ASN A 146 -0.84 -11.11 -22.33
CA ASN A 146 -1.21 -11.74 -21.06
C ASN A 146 -2.17 -10.88 -20.20
N ASN A 147 -2.76 -9.80 -20.74
CA ASN A 147 -3.65 -8.88 -20.02
C ASN A 147 -3.03 -8.22 -18.77
N LEU A 148 -1.70 -8.09 -18.75
CA LEU A 148 -0.94 -7.50 -17.65
C LEU A 148 -0.62 -6.03 -17.89
N LEU A 149 -0.55 -5.56 -19.14
CA LEU A 149 0.03 -4.25 -19.46
C LEU A 149 -0.63 -3.05 -18.72
N TYR A 150 -1.94 -3.11 -18.52
CA TYR A 150 -2.72 -2.07 -17.85
C TYR A 150 -3.00 -2.36 -16.38
N GLN A 151 -2.49 -3.48 -15.86
CA GLN A 151 -2.59 -3.79 -14.45
C GLN A 151 -1.69 -2.85 -13.63
N PRO A 152 -1.97 -2.72 -12.32
CA PRO A 152 -1.05 -2.17 -11.34
C PRO A 152 0.43 -2.50 -11.58
N ALA A 153 1.31 -1.52 -11.51
CA ALA A 153 2.76 -1.74 -11.62
C ALA A 153 3.28 -2.82 -10.67
N GLU A 154 2.70 -2.95 -9.47
CA GLU A 154 3.01 -3.95 -8.45
C GLU A 154 2.52 -5.38 -8.78
N SER A 155 1.65 -5.55 -9.77
CA SER A 155 1.13 -6.86 -10.13
C SER A 155 2.15 -7.75 -10.84
N ILE A 156 3.18 -7.15 -11.47
CA ILE A 156 4.32 -7.91 -12.00
C ILE A 156 5.03 -8.62 -10.86
N ASN A 157 5.09 -9.93 -10.95
CA ASN A 157 5.78 -10.79 -10.00
C ASN A 157 6.80 -11.69 -10.72
N LYS A 158 7.51 -12.50 -9.91
CA LYS A 158 8.54 -13.45 -10.38
C LYS A 158 8.01 -14.37 -11.48
N THR A 159 6.80 -14.90 -11.33
CA THR A 159 6.22 -15.85 -12.28
C THR A 159 6.03 -15.21 -13.66
N ASN A 160 5.58 -13.94 -13.71
CA ASN A 160 5.45 -13.24 -14.99
C ASN A 160 6.80 -13.04 -15.69
N ILE A 161 7.85 -12.72 -14.93
CA ILE A 161 9.21 -12.52 -15.46
C ILE A 161 9.80 -13.83 -15.98
N LEU A 162 9.63 -14.92 -15.24
CA LEU A 162 10.09 -16.25 -15.66
C LEU A 162 9.36 -16.72 -16.91
N ALA A 163 8.02 -16.57 -16.97
CA ALA A 163 7.25 -16.92 -18.15
C ALA A 163 7.71 -16.17 -19.41
N TYR A 164 8.06 -14.88 -19.27
CA TYR A 164 8.64 -14.12 -20.38
C TYR A 164 10.03 -14.65 -20.79
N LEU A 165 10.89 -14.94 -19.82
CA LEU A 165 12.23 -15.50 -20.08
C LEU A 165 12.17 -16.88 -20.74
N ASP A 166 11.21 -17.72 -20.36
CA ASP A 166 10.97 -19.01 -20.99
C ASP A 166 10.53 -18.85 -22.45
N GLU A 167 9.68 -17.86 -22.76
CA GLU A 167 9.29 -17.55 -24.15
C GLU A 167 10.49 -17.08 -24.98
N ILE A 168 11.37 -16.24 -24.40
CA ILE A 168 12.61 -15.81 -25.06
C ILE A 168 13.55 -17.00 -25.29
N LYS A 169 13.73 -17.86 -24.29
CA LYS A 169 14.59 -19.05 -24.36
C LYS A 169 14.12 -20.04 -25.41
N ALA A 170 12.81 -20.24 -25.55
CA ALA A 170 12.24 -21.15 -26.54
C ALA A 170 12.48 -20.68 -27.99
N LYS A 171 12.59 -19.37 -28.21
CA LYS A 171 12.66 -18.77 -29.55
C LYS A 171 14.07 -18.32 -29.97
N ASN A 172 15.05 -18.37 -29.08
CA ASN A 172 16.36 -17.74 -29.32
C ASN A 172 17.52 -18.54 -28.73
N ASN A 173 18.72 -18.25 -29.22
CA ASN A 173 19.97 -18.79 -28.67
C ASN A 173 20.30 -18.25 -27.26
N SER A 174 21.27 -18.89 -26.61
CA SER A 174 21.75 -18.55 -25.26
C SER A 174 22.24 -17.10 -25.14
N THR A 175 22.93 -16.58 -26.16
CA THR A 175 23.42 -15.20 -26.18
C THR A 175 22.27 -14.19 -26.11
N THR A 176 21.24 -14.39 -26.94
CA THR A 176 20.04 -13.55 -26.92
C THR A 176 19.33 -13.66 -25.59
N TYR A 177 19.11 -14.87 -25.06
CA TYR A 177 18.53 -15.05 -23.73
C TYR A 177 19.28 -14.26 -22.65
N ASN A 178 20.61 -14.37 -22.62
CA ASN A 178 21.45 -13.66 -21.65
C ASN A 178 21.35 -12.13 -21.78
N ASN A 179 21.19 -11.62 -23.00
CA ASN A 179 20.97 -10.18 -23.24
C ASN A 179 19.63 -9.71 -22.64
N TYR A 180 18.53 -10.45 -22.83
CA TYR A 180 17.22 -10.10 -22.26
C TYR A 180 17.22 -10.26 -20.74
N PHE A 181 17.88 -11.28 -20.21
CA PHE A 181 18.02 -11.47 -18.77
C PHE A 181 18.78 -10.33 -18.11
N SER A 182 19.91 -9.93 -18.70
CA SER A 182 20.71 -8.79 -18.23
C SER A 182 19.94 -7.48 -18.33
N TRP A 183 19.17 -7.31 -19.41
CA TRP A 183 18.28 -6.17 -19.59
C TRP A 183 17.19 -6.10 -18.52
N LEU A 184 16.47 -7.20 -18.24
CA LEU A 184 15.43 -7.26 -17.21
C LEU A 184 15.99 -6.94 -15.82
N LYS A 185 17.18 -7.48 -15.48
CA LYS A 185 17.88 -7.11 -14.24
C LYS A 185 18.06 -5.60 -14.15
N ALA A 186 18.59 -4.97 -15.20
CA ALA A 186 18.81 -3.53 -15.21
C ALA A 186 17.50 -2.72 -15.12
N VAL A 187 16.43 -3.13 -15.83
CA VAL A 187 15.11 -2.49 -15.78
C VAL A 187 14.52 -2.52 -14.37
N PHE A 188 14.54 -3.67 -13.71
CA PHE A 188 13.98 -3.81 -12.37
C PHE A 188 14.85 -3.20 -11.27
N ILE A 189 16.18 -3.16 -11.44
CA ILE A 189 17.08 -2.39 -10.57
C ILE A 189 16.76 -0.88 -10.65
N VAL A 190 16.65 -0.33 -11.87
CA VAL A 190 16.32 1.08 -12.07
C VAL A 190 14.97 1.41 -11.44
N ARG A 191 13.98 0.52 -11.61
CA ARG A 191 12.67 0.66 -10.94
C ARG A 191 12.81 0.74 -9.41
N SER A 192 13.58 -0.15 -8.80
CA SER A 192 13.82 -0.15 -7.34
C SER A 192 14.53 1.13 -6.86
N CYS A 193 15.47 1.68 -7.64
CA CYS A 193 16.16 2.94 -7.33
C CYS A 193 15.25 4.18 -7.36
N LEU A 194 14.15 4.13 -8.13
CA LEU A 194 13.20 5.24 -8.28
C LEU A 194 12.11 5.29 -7.18
N GLY A 195 12.25 4.48 -6.12
CA GLY A 195 11.24 4.38 -5.07
C GLY A 195 9.94 3.70 -5.52
N LEU A 196 9.89 3.17 -6.74
CA LEU A 196 8.80 2.31 -7.19
C LEU A 196 8.94 0.97 -6.45
N LYS A 197 7.90 0.53 -5.73
CA LYS A 197 7.97 -0.65 -4.84
C LYS A 197 8.73 -1.82 -5.48
N LYS A 198 9.63 -2.40 -4.68
CA LYS A 198 10.26 -3.70 -4.93
C LYS A 198 9.21 -4.72 -5.36
N ILE A 199 9.54 -5.51 -6.39
CA ILE A 199 8.89 -6.81 -6.57
C ILE A 199 9.13 -7.56 -5.26
N SER A 200 8.07 -7.92 -4.56
CA SER A 200 8.16 -8.74 -3.35
C SER A 200 8.97 -9.99 -3.68
N ASN A 201 10.13 -10.15 -3.03
CA ASN A 201 11.09 -11.26 -3.13
C ASN A 201 12.26 -11.13 -4.13
N GLU A 202 12.96 -9.99 -4.16
CA GLU A 202 14.30 -9.90 -4.80
C GLU A 202 15.34 -10.86 -4.21
N SER A 203 15.18 -11.34 -2.98
CA SER A 203 16.17 -12.23 -2.34
C SER A 203 16.33 -13.60 -3.01
N CYS A 204 15.39 -14.03 -3.86
CA CYS A 204 15.43 -15.34 -4.52
C CYS A 204 15.31 -15.29 -6.05
N ILE A 205 15.32 -14.11 -6.69
CA ILE A 205 15.18 -14.01 -8.16
C ILE A 205 16.53 -13.95 -8.87
N PHE A 206 17.55 -13.38 -8.21
CA PHE A 206 18.82 -13.03 -8.87
C PHE A 206 20.05 -13.74 -8.27
N ARG A 207 19.85 -14.66 -7.33
CA ARG A 207 20.85 -15.64 -6.88
C ARG A 207 20.54 -16.99 -7.51
N CYS A 208 21.02 -17.18 -8.73
CA CYS A 208 21.43 -18.46 -9.31
C CYS A 208 22.65 -18.16 -10.16
#